data_AF-A0A257VQU7-F1
#
_entry.id   AF-A0A257VQU7-F1
#
_cell.length_a   1.000
_cell.length_b   1.000
_cell.length_c   1.000
_cell.angle_alpha   90.00
_cell.angle_beta   90.00
_cell.angle_gamma   90.00
#
_symmetry.space_group_name_H-M   'P 1'
#
loop_
_entity.id
_entity.type
_entity.pdbx_description
1 polymer ?
#
loop_
_entity_poly.entity_id
_entity_poly.type
_entity_poly.pdbx_seq_one_letter_code
_entity_poly.pdbx_strand_id
1 'polypeptide(L)'
;EKATAQVAGADATPGIFAVTATREWAILWTTGLGAVEPSGEFQVTRLQPVVTVNGAGAAVLYSGLAPGWLGLYQVNVAMPTGTTFPAALVFRLGGRENSLTLEPR
;
A
#
# COMPACT_ATOMS: atom_id res chain seq x y z
N GLU A 1 19.69 33.48 -12.93
CA GLU A 1 18.21 33.47 -12.96
C GLU A 1 17.74 32.31 -12.09
N LYS A 2 17.01 32.56 -10.99
CA LYS A 2 16.51 31.47 -10.12
C LYS A 2 15.15 31.03 -10.65
N ALA A 3 15.11 29.86 -11.28
CA ALA A 3 13.86 29.26 -11.71
C ALA A 3 13.04 28.83 -10.49
N THR A 4 11.83 29.39 -10.35
CA THR A 4 10.85 28.92 -9.37
C THR A 4 10.05 27.80 -10.02
N ALA A 5 10.25 26.57 -9.58
CA ALA A 5 9.39 25.46 -9.98
C ALA A 5 8.12 25.47 -9.12
N GLN A 6 6.95 25.43 -9.75
CA GLN A 6 5.71 25.12 -9.04
C GLN A 6 5.71 23.62 -8.75
N VAL A 7 5.58 23.26 -7.46
CA VAL A 7 5.35 21.88 -7.06
C VAL A 7 3.90 21.54 -7.38
N ALA A 8 3.66 20.81 -8.47
CA ALA A 8 2.38 20.16 -8.69
C ALA A 8 2.30 18.94 -7.77
N GLY A 9 1.43 18.98 -6.76
CA GLY A 9 1.13 17.79 -5.96
C GLY A 9 0.45 16.76 -6.87
N ALA A 10 1.15 15.68 -7.20
CA ALA A 10 0.51 14.53 -7.83
C ALA A 10 -0.51 13.96 -6.84
N ASP A 11 -1.70 13.63 -7.31
CA ASP A 11 -2.79 13.07 -6.52
C ASP A 11 -2.42 11.64 -6.09
N ALA A 12 -1.53 11.52 -5.10
CA ALA A 12 -0.99 10.27 -4.59
C ALA A 12 -1.91 9.69 -3.51
N THR A 13 -3.21 9.58 -3.81
CA THR A 13 -4.15 8.88 -2.94
C THR A 13 -4.61 7.63 -3.67
N PRO A 14 -4.34 6.41 -3.19
CA PRO A 14 -3.52 6.11 -2.01
C PRO A 14 -2.04 6.41 -2.25
N GLY A 15 -1.34 6.88 -1.24
CA GLY A 15 0.10 7.18 -1.33
C GLY A 15 0.88 6.05 -0.71
N ILE A 16 1.91 5.52 -1.38
CA ILE A 16 2.76 4.46 -0.84
C ILE A 16 4.15 5.04 -0.58
N PHE A 17 4.58 5.09 0.68
CA PHE A 17 5.83 5.76 1.09
C PHE A 17 6.96 4.78 1.32
N ALA A 18 6.64 3.58 1.78
CA ALA A 18 7.61 2.51 2.01
C ALA A 18 6.95 1.15 1.85
N VAL A 19 7.70 0.21 1.29
CA VAL A 19 7.30 -1.19 1.21
C VAL A 19 8.46 -2.05 1.69
N THR A 20 8.17 -3.00 2.57
CA THR A 20 9.08 -4.11 2.87
C THR A 20 8.41 -5.39 2.42
N ALA A 21 9.13 -6.21 1.64
CA ALA A 21 8.61 -7.46 1.12
C ALA A 21 9.63 -8.60 1.26
N THR A 22 9.08 -9.80 1.42
CA THR A 22 9.76 -11.09 1.32
C THR A 22 9.02 -11.95 0.29
N ARG A 23 9.40 -13.22 0.13
CA ARG A 23 8.64 -14.16 -0.70
C ARG A 23 7.32 -14.62 -0.07
N GLU A 24 7.10 -14.30 1.21
CA GLU A 24 5.96 -14.79 1.99
C GLU A 24 4.99 -13.67 2.37
N TRP A 25 5.51 -12.47 2.65
CA TRP A 25 4.70 -11.34 3.10
C TRP A 25 5.25 -10.01 2.61
N ALA A 26 4.37 -9.00 2.53
CA ALA A 26 4.73 -7.61 2.35
C ALA A 26 3.98 -6.71 3.34
N ILE A 27 4.65 -5.64 3.79
CA ILE A 27 4.08 -4.56 4.60
C ILE A 27 4.24 -3.26 3.81
N LEU A 28 3.11 -2.61 3.55
CA LEU A 28 3.04 -1.33 2.87
C LEU A 28 2.66 -0.24 3.89
N TRP A 29 3.40 0.86 3.86
CA TRP A 29 3.11 2.06 4.63
C TRP A 29 2.50 3.10 3.70
N THR A 30 1.24 3.46 3.96
CA THR A 30 0.43 4.21 3.01
C THR A 30 -0.34 5.36 3.63
N THR A 31 -0.85 6.30 2.83
CA THR A 31 -1.81 7.33 3.26
C THR A 31 -3.03 7.35 2.34
N GLY A 32 -4.08 8.03 2.78
CA GLY A 32 -5.26 8.28 1.94
C GLY A 32 -6.14 7.06 1.68
N LEU A 33 -6.12 6.03 2.54
CA LEU A 33 -6.99 4.85 2.34
C LEU A 33 -8.48 5.11 2.66
N GLY A 34 -8.81 6.34 3.06
CA GLY A 34 -10.18 6.77 3.34
C GLY A 34 -10.61 6.50 4.79
N ALA A 35 -11.92 6.47 5.02
CA ALA A 35 -12.46 6.30 6.36
C ALA A 35 -12.12 4.93 6.97
N VAL A 36 -11.98 4.91 8.29
CA VAL A 36 -11.77 3.72 9.10
C VAL A 36 -12.94 3.47 10.03
N GLU A 37 -13.09 2.22 10.45
CA GLU A 37 -14.05 1.79 11.46
C GLU A 37 -13.34 1.00 12.59
N PRO A 38 -13.84 1.08 13.83
CA PRO A 38 -13.28 0.30 14.93
C PRO A 38 -13.45 -1.21 14.72
N SER A 39 -12.38 -1.97 14.95
CA SER A 39 -12.38 -3.43 14.99
C SER A 39 -11.46 -3.90 16.11
N GLY A 40 -12.05 -4.23 17.27
CA GLY A 40 -11.29 -4.43 18.51
C GLY A 40 -10.51 -3.18 18.89
N GLU A 41 -9.20 -3.31 19.11
CA GLU A 41 -8.30 -2.20 19.40
C GLU A 41 -7.80 -1.48 18.14
N PHE A 42 -8.15 -1.97 16.95
CA PHE A 42 -7.69 -1.42 15.68
C PHE A 42 -8.71 -0.50 15.03
N GLN A 43 -8.24 0.35 14.12
CA GLN A 43 -9.06 1.15 13.23
C GLN A 43 -8.80 0.66 11.80
N VAL A 44 -9.70 -0.14 11.26
CA VAL A 44 -9.53 -0.81 9.96
C VAL A 44 -10.16 0.00 8.84
N THR A 45 -9.61 -0.06 7.63
CA THR A 45 -10.17 0.67 6.48
C THR A 45 -11.55 0.14 6.14
N ARG A 46 -12.50 1.08 5.92
CA ARG A 46 -13.85 0.72 5.46
C ARG A 46 -13.84 0.20 4.02
N LEU A 47 -12.94 0.73 3.20
CA LEU A 47 -12.71 0.25 1.84
C LEU A 47 -11.45 -0.62 1.84
N GLN A 48 -11.62 -1.89 1.48
CA GLN A 48 -10.52 -2.84 1.43
C GLN A 48 -9.73 -2.68 0.11
N PRO A 49 -8.38 -2.63 0.18
CA PRO A 49 -7.57 -2.60 -1.02
C PRO A 49 -7.54 -3.95 -1.71
N VAL A 50 -7.30 -3.93 -3.02
CA VAL A 50 -7.02 -5.12 -3.83
C VAL A 50 -5.55 -5.07 -4.23
N VAL A 51 -4.80 -6.13 -3.89
CA VAL A 51 -3.38 -6.21 -4.20
C VAL A 51 -3.12 -7.40 -5.11
N THR A 52 -2.32 -7.17 -6.15
CA THR A 52 -1.79 -8.24 -7.00
C THR A 52 -0.28 -8.15 -7.07
N VAL A 53 0.39 -9.29 -7.14
CA VAL A 53 1.83 -9.40 -7.35
C VAL A 53 2.09 -10.28 -8.56
N ASN A 54 2.83 -9.76 -9.55
CA ASN A 54 3.07 -10.40 -10.84
C ASN A 54 1.76 -10.85 -11.53
N GLY A 55 0.69 -10.08 -11.35
CA GLY A 55 -0.65 -10.38 -11.87
C GLY A 55 -1.46 -11.41 -11.07
N ALA A 56 -0.86 -12.09 -10.09
CA ALA A 56 -1.57 -12.99 -9.18
C ALA A 56 -2.18 -12.25 -7.99
N GLY A 57 -3.36 -12.68 -7.52
CA GLY A 57 -4.00 -12.10 -6.35
C GLY A 57 -3.20 -12.34 -5.08
N ALA A 58 -2.96 -11.28 -4.30
CA ALA A 58 -2.26 -11.32 -3.03
C ALA A 58 -3.24 -10.99 -1.90
N ALA A 59 -3.33 -11.85 -0.89
CA ALA A 59 -4.35 -11.71 0.16
C ALA A 59 -3.97 -10.57 1.11
N VAL A 60 -4.87 -9.61 1.31
CA VAL A 60 -4.70 -8.53 2.29
C VAL A 60 -5.07 -9.07 3.66
N LEU A 61 -4.07 -9.18 4.55
CA LEU A 61 -4.22 -9.70 5.91
C LEU A 61 -4.63 -8.62 6.91
N TYR A 62 -4.25 -7.37 6.64
CA TYR A 62 -4.63 -6.21 7.44
C TYR A 62 -4.65 -4.97 6.55
N SER A 63 -5.59 -4.06 6.80
CA SER A 63 -5.62 -2.71 6.25
C SER A 63 -6.26 -1.78 7.28
N GLY A 64 -5.52 -0.80 7.76
CA GLY A 64 -5.97 0.08 8.83
C GLY A 64 -4.96 1.13 9.21
N LEU A 65 -5.30 1.98 10.19
CA LEU A 65 -4.34 2.93 10.75
C LEU A 65 -3.17 2.17 11.39
N ALA A 66 -1.98 2.72 11.17
CA ALA A 66 -0.80 2.29 11.87
C ALA A 66 -0.90 2.68 13.37
N PRO A 67 -0.66 1.77 14.32
CA PRO A 67 -0.71 2.09 15.75
C PRO A 67 0.20 3.28 16.11
N GLY A 68 -0.38 4.31 16.72
CA GLY A 68 0.35 5.51 17.14
C GLY A 68 0.56 6.59 16.07
N TRP A 69 0.11 6.37 14.82
CA TRP A 69 0.35 7.29 13.71
C TRP A 69 -0.95 7.67 13.00
N LEU A 70 -1.56 8.79 13.38
CA LEU A 70 -2.78 9.28 12.72
C LEU A 70 -2.49 9.67 11.26
N GLY A 71 -3.37 9.23 10.36
CA GLY A 71 -3.24 9.48 8.92
C GLY A 71 -2.26 8.57 8.19
N LEU A 72 -1.43 7.80 8.91
CA LEU A 72 -0.62 6.72 8.36
C LEU A 72 -1.38 5.40 8.47
N TYR A 73 -1.37 4.66 7.38
CA TYR A 73 -2.01 3.36 7.27
C TYR A 73 -0.94 2.30 7.05
N GLN A 74 -1.23 1.10 7.56
CA GLN A 74 -0.44 -0.10 7.31
C GLN A 74 -1.30 -1.09 6.55
N VAL A 75 -0.73 -1.71 5.52
CA VAL A 75 -1.36 -2.82 4.81
C VAL A 75 -0.42 -4.03 4.82
N ASN A 76 -0.90 -5.14 5.38
CA ASN A 76 -0.17 -6.40 5.39
C ASN A 76 -0.73 -7.30 4.29
N VAL A 77 0.15 -7.88 3.49
CA VAL A 77 -0.21 -8.69 2.32
C VAL A 77 0.52 -10.03 2.40
N ALA A 78 -0.20 -11.13 2.22
CA ALA A 78 0.38 -12.43 1.97
C ALA A 78 0.79 -12.52 0.50
N MET A 79 2.05 -12.84 0.25
CA MET A 79 2.59 -12.94 -1.10
C MET A 79 2.10 -14.23 -1.76
N PRO A 80 1.78 -14.21 -3.07
CA PRO A 80 1.45 -15.43 -3.80
C PRO A 80 2.58 -16.46 -3.71
N THR A 81 2.23 -17.74 -3.57
CA THR A 81 3.19 -18.84 -3.55
C THR A 81 4.06 -18.83 -4.81
N GLY A 82 5.37 -18.95 -4.66
CA GLY A 82 6.30 -18.94 -5.80
C GLY A 82 6.63 -17.55 -6.34
N THR A 83 6.31 -16.47 -5.61
CA THR A 83 6.74 -15.12 -5.99
C THR A 83 8.25 -15.05 -6.18
N THR A 84 8.67 -14.56 -7.35
CA THR A 84 10.06 -14.25 -7.69
C THR A 84 10.26 -12.74 -7.74
N PHE A 85 11.47 -12.30 -7.39
CA PHE A 85 11.89 -10.90 -7.54
C PHE A 85 12.73 -10.71 -8.82
N PRO A 86 12.70 -9.51 -9.45
CA PRO A 86 11.84 -8.38 -9.11
C PRO A 86 10.36 -8.70 -9.33
N ALA A 87 9.49 -8.13 -8.50
CA ALA A 87 8.05 -8.42 -8.52
C ALA A 87 7.23 -7.14 -8.75
N ALA A 88 6.32 -7.17 -9.72
CA ALA A 88 5.40 -6.06 -9.97
C ALA A 88 4.23 -6.13 -8.98
N LEU A 89 4.21 -5.23 -8.00
CA LEU A 89 3.09 -5.07 -7.07
C LEU A 89 2.16 -3.98 -7.60
N VAL A 90 0.88 -4.32 -7.70
CA VAL A 90 -0.19 -3.38 -8.04
C VAL A 90 -1.15 -3.30 -6.87
N PHE A 91 -1.35 -2.09 -6.37
CA PHE A 91 -2.23 -1.76 -5.25
C PHE A 91 -3.39 -0.93 -5.76
N ARG A 92 -4.62 -1.41 -5.55
CA ARG A 92 -5.84 -0.73 -5.98
C ARG A 92 -6.76 -0.41 -4.81
N LEU A 93 -7.34 0.78 -4.83
CA LEU A 93 -8.34 1.21 -3.85
C LEU A 93 -9.29 2.21 -4.50
N GLY A 94 -10.61 1.95 -4.44
CA GLY A 94 -11.63 2.93 -4.87
C GLY A 94 -11.50 3.38 -6.32
N GLY A 95 -11.08 2.49 -7.23
CA GLY A 95 -10.87 2.79 -8.65
C GLY A 95 -9.53 3.47 -8.97
N ARG A 96 -8.70 3.75 -7.96
CA ARG A 96 -7.33 4.26 -8.13
C ARG A 96 -6.31 3.12 -8.04
N GLU A 97 -5.19 3.29 -8.72
CA GLU A 97 -4.12 2.28 -8.83
C GLU A 97 -2.76 2.91 -8.56
N ASN A 98 -1.90 2.18 -7.83
CA ASN A 98 -0.47 2.43 -7.74
C ASN A 98 0.28 1.17 -8.12
N SER A 99 1.31 1.32 -8.94
CA SER A 99 2.16 0.21 -9.39
C SER A 99 3.60 0.48 -8.97
N LEU A 100 4.25 -0.54 -8.39
CA LEU A 100 5.61 -0.48 -7.91
C LEU A 100 6.36 -1.78 -8.18
N THR A 101 7.65 -1.67 -8.46
CA THR A 101 8.54 -2.84 -8.58
C THR A 101 9.18 -3.10 -7.22
N LEU A 102 8.97 -4.30 -6.70
CA LEU A 102 9.70 -4.82 -5.55
C LEU A 102 11.01 -5.41 -6.06
N GLU A 103 12.12 -4.77 -5.73
CA GLU A 103 13.45 -5.28 -6.05
C GLU A 103 13.87 -6.38 -5.06
N PRO A 104 14.71 -7.33 -5.47
CA PRO A 104 15.38 -8.22 -4.52
C PRO A 104 16.24 -7.38 -3.55
N ARG A 105 16.17 -7.69 -2.26
CA ARG A 105 17.11 -7.14 -1.28
C ARG A 105 18.49 -7.76 -1.42
#